data_AF-A0A916ZLD6-F1
#
_entry.id   AF-A0A916ZLD6-F1
#
_cell.length_a   1.000
_cell.length_b   1.000
_cell.length_c   1.000
_cell.angle_alpha   90.00
_cell.angle_beta   90.00
_cell.angle_gamma   90.00
#
_symmetry.space_group_name_H-M   'P 1'
#
loop_
_entity.id
_entity.type
_entity.pdbx_description
1 polymer ?
#
loop_
_entity_poly.entity_id
_entity_poly.type
_entity_poly.pdbx_seq_one_letter_code
_entity_poly.pdbx_strand_id
1 'polypeptide(L)' 'MNKRFDVVFLEQAIDFLDSLDLKTKEKIYYNIDKAKLGLDPKLFKKLTDDIWEFRTKYSRLQYRLFAF' A
#
# COMPACT_ATOMS: atom_id res chain seq x y z
N MET A 1 -4.95 18.83 4.03
CA MET A 1 -4.92 17.66 4.94
C MET A 1 -3.47 17.35 5.28
N ASN A 2 -3.15 17.07 6.54
CA ASN A 2 -1.77 16.78 6.95
C ASN A 2 -1.46 15.29 6.71
N LYS A 3 -0.42 15.01 5.91
CA LYS A 3 0.11 13.65 5.74
C LYS A 3 0.82 13.22 7.02
N ARG A 4 0.66 11.96 7.42
CA ARG A 4 1.27 11.40 8.63
C ARG A 4 2.66 10.81 8.40
N PHE A 5 2.92 10.36 7.17
CA PHE A 5 4.18 9.79 6.74
C PHE A 5 4.28 9.87 5.21
N ASP A 6 5.50 9.77 4.70
CA ASP A 6 5.77 9.62 3.27
C ASP A 6 6.05 8.15 2.93
N VAL A 7 5.90 7.81 1.65
CA VAL A 7 6.11 6.45 1.14
C VAL A 7 7.13 6.53 0.02
N VAL A 8 8.22 5.78 0.17
CA VAL A 8 9.24 5.58 -0.85
C VAL A 8 9.19 4.11 -1.27
N PHE A 9 9.20 3.86 -2.57
CA PHE A 9 9.16 2.50 -3.10
C PHE A 9 10.58 2.01 -3.42
N LEU A 10 10.86 0.77 -3.04
CA LEU A 10 12.01 0.03 -3.56
C LEU A 10 11.75 -0.38 -5.00
N GLU A 11 12.81 -0.59 -5.78
CA GLU A 11 12.74 -0.99 -7.19
C GLU A 11 11.87 -2.23 -7.39
N GLN A 12 12.05 -3.27 -6.55
CA GLN A 12 11.23 -4.48 -6.61
C GLN A 12 9.72 -4.22 -6.41
N ALA A 13 9.36 -3.23 -5.59
CA ALA A 13 7.97 -2.86 -5.40
C ALA A 13 7.41 -2.13 -6.63
N ILE A 14 8.23 -1.33 -7.31
CA ILE A 14 7.87 -0.67 -8.57
C ILE A 14 7.66 -1.74 -9.66
N ASP A 15 8.61 -2.66 -9.83
CA ASP A 15 8.51 -3.75 -10.80
C ASP A 15 7.24 -4.60 -10.59
N PHE A 16 6.94 -4.91 -9.32
CA PHE A 16 5.70 -5.61 -8.99
C PHE A 16 4.46 -4.78 -9.38
N LEU A 17 4.40 -3.50 -9.02
CA LEU A 17 3.27 -2.64 -9.36
C LEU A 17 3.10 -2.52 -10.87
N ASP A 18 4.19 -2.40 -11.62
CA ASP A 18 4.17 -2.28 -13.08
C ASP A 18 3.78 -3.57 -13.80
N SER A 19 3.91 -4.73 -13.16
CA SER A 19 3.38 -6.00 -13.67
C SER A 19 1.84 -6.11 -13.60
N LEU A 20 1.17 -5.22 -12.86
CA LEU A 20 -0.28 -5.25 -12.64
C LEU A 20 -1.04 -4.47 -13.72
N ASP A 21 -2.31 -4.82 -13.91
CA ASP A 21 -3.20 -4.02 -14.74
C ASP A 21 -3.40 -2.60 -14.16
N LEU A 22 -3.66 -1.64 -15.04
CA LEU A 22 -3.76 -0.22 -14.70
C LEU A 22 -4.74 0.03 -13.53
N LYS A 23 -5.92 -0.60 -13.54
CA LYS A 23 -6.95 -0.37 -12.51
C LYS A 23 -6.53 -0.92 -11.16
N THR A 24 -5.88 -2.07 -11.14
CA THR A 24 -5.31 -2.63 -9.92
C THR A 24 -4.22 -1.71 -9.37
N LYS A 25 -3.28 -1.27 -10.21
CA LYS A 25 -2.19 -0.37 -9.81
C LYS A 25 -2.72 0.95 -9.23
N GLU A 26 -3.65 1.60 -9.93
CA GLU A 26 -4.34 2.81 -9.46
C GLU A 26 -5.03 2.59 -8.12
N LYS A 27 -5.69 1.44 -7.94
CA LYS A 27 -6.38 1.14 -6.68
C LYS A 27 -5.40 0.99 -5.52
N ILE A 28 -4.23 0.40 -5.76
CA ILE A 28 -3.18 0.27 -4.76
C ILE A 28 -2.64 1.64 -4.37
N TYR A 29 -2.27 2.49 -5.34
CA TYR A 29 -1.81 3.86 -5.05
C TYR A 29 -2.84 4.69 -4.28
N TYR A 30 -4.11 4.64 -4.69
CA TYR A 30 -5.19 5.31 -3.98
C TYR A 30 -5.29 4.88 -2.51
N ASN A 31 -5.19 3.59 -2.24
CA ASN A 31 -5.25 3.07 -0.87
C ASN A 31 -4.02 3.48 -0.04
N ILE A 32 -2.83 3.51 -0.64
CA ILE A 32 -1.60 4.01 -0.01
C ILE A 32 -1.75 5.49 0.34
N ASP A 33 -2.22 6.32 -0.59
CA ASP A 33 -2.42 7.75 -0.34
C ASP A 33 -3.48 8.00 0.73
N LYS A 34 -4.54 7.19 0.76
CA LYS A 34 -5.53 7.24 1.83
C LYS A 34 -4.92 6.84 3.19
N ALA A 35 -4.05 5.85 3.22
CA ALA A 35 -3.34 5.44 4.45
C ALA A 35 -2.38 6.52 4.98
N LYS A 36 -1.78 7.34 4.10
CA LYS A 36 -0.97 8.51 4.52
C LYS A 36 -1.78 9.55 5.30
N LEU A 37 -3.07 9.65 5.03
CA LEU A 37 -3.96 10.62 5.68
C LEU A 37 -4.54 10.09 6.99
N GLY A 38 -4.85 8.79 7.04
CA GLY A 38 -5.39 8.13 8.22
C GLY A 38 -4.77 6.75 8.40
N LEU A 39 -4.31 6.46 9.63
CA LEU A 39 -3.79 5.15 10.04
C LEU A 39 -4.92 4.13 10.18
N ASP A 40 -5.76 3.97 9.16
CA ASP A 40 -6.84 2.98 9.13
C ASP A 40 -6.22 1.57 9.11
N PRO A 41 -6.40 0.75 10.16
CA PRO A 41 -5.84 -0.60 10.24
C PRO A 41 -6.34 -1.55 9.12
N LYS A 42 -7.39 -1.17 8.39
CA LYS A 42 -7.85 -1.91 7.21
C LYS A 42 -6.97 -1.67 5.98
N LEU A 43 -6.29 -0.53 5.91
CA LEU A 43 -5.43 -0.12 4.80
C LEU A 43 -3.95 -0.21 5.14
N PHE A 44 -3.57 0.07 6.39
CA PHE A 44 -2.19 0.04 6.86
C PHE A 44 -2.11 -0.55 8.26
N LYS A 45 -1.47 -1.72 8.40
CA LYS A 45 -1.48 -2.50 9.64
C LYS A 45 -0.06 -2.93 10.03
N LYS A 46 0.27 -2.82 11.32
CA LYS A 46 1.49 -3.41 11.89
C LYS A 46 1.38 -4.94 11.94
N LEU A 47 2.36 -5.65 11.38
CA LEU A 47 2.45 -7.11 11.39
C LEU A 47 3.36 -7.63 12.51
N THR A 48 4.56 -7.07 12.61
CA THR A 48 5.58 -7.36 13.62
C THR A 48 6.18 -6.05 14.11
N ASP A 49 7.22 -6.08 14.95
CA ASP A 49 7.81 -4.86 15.52
C ASP A 49 8.29 -3.86 14.45
N ASP A 50 8.90 -4.38 13.38
CA ASP A 50 9.49 -3.57 12.32
C ASP A 50 8.69 -3.58 11.01
N ILE A 51 7.79 -4.56 10.82
CA ILE A 51 7.09 -4.74 9.54
C ILE A 51 5.64 -4.26 9.62
N TRP A 52 5.26 -3.45 8.65
CA TRP A 52 3.91 -3.02 8.37
C TRP A 52 3.44 -3.54 7.01
N GLU A 53 2.13 -3.64 6.82
CA GLU A 53 1.52 -4.00 5.53
C GLU A 53 0.55 -2.93 5.04
N PHE A 54 0.67 -2.54 3.77
CA PHE A 54 -0.41 -1.92 3.01
C PHE A 54 -1.32 -3.00 2.44
N ARG A 55 -2.63 -2.81 2.61
CA ARG A 55 -3.64 -3.80 2.25
C ARG A 55 -4.57 -3.25 1.19
N THR A 56 -4.61 -3.92 0.04
CA THR A 56 -5.58 -3.62 -1.02
C THR A 56 -6.34 -4.88 -1.40
N LYS A 57 -7.67 -4.84 -1.26
CA LYS A 57 -8.57 -5.84 -1.82
C LYS A 57 -9.22 -5.25 -3.06
N TYR A 58 -8.95 -5.84 -4.22
CA TYR A 58 -9.51 -5.38 -5.50
C TYR A 58 -9.69 -6.56 -6.44
N SER A 59 -10.80 -6.58 -7.18
CA SER A 59 -11.13 -7.66 -8.12
C SER A 59 -10.98 -9.07 -7.53
N ARG A 60 -11.49 -9.29 -6.31
CA ARG A 60 -11.38 -10.54 -5.51
C ARG A 60 -9.95 -10.95 -5.12
N LEU A 61 -8.93 -10.26 -5.58
CA LEU A 61 -7.54 -10.46 -5.20
C LEU A 61 -7.16 -9.62 -3.98
N GLN A 62 -6.15 -10.10 -3.27
CA GLN A 62 -5.59 -9.45 -2.10
C GLN A 62 -4.12 -9.11 -2.38
N TYR A 63 -3.84 -7.82 -2.48
CA TYR A 63 -2.50 -7.29 -2.67
C TYR A 63 -1.96 -6.83 -1.33
N ARG A 64 -0.68 -7.15 -1.08
CA ARG A 64 0.06 -6.75 0.12
C ARG A 64 1.41 -6.18 -0.30
N LEU A 65 1.69 -4.98 0.19
CA LEU A 65 3.01 -4.37 0.09
C LEU A 65 3.52 -4.21 1.50
N PHE A 66 4.68 -4.78 1.80
CA PHE A 66 5.30 -4.62 3.10
C PHE A 66 6.11 -3.33 3.14
N ALA A 67 6.10 -2.69 4.31
CA ALA A 67 6.85 -1.49 4.63
C ALA A 67 7.61 -1.72 5.94
N PHE A 68 8.79 -1.14 6.04
CA PHE A 68 9.70 -1.25 7.17
C PHE A 68 10.62 -0.02 7.18
#